data_AF-A0A356KM07-F1
#
_entry.id   AF-A0A356KM07-F1
#
_cell.length_a   1.000
_cell.length_b   1.000
_cell.length_c   1.000
_cell.angle_alpha   90.00
_cell.angle_beta   90.00
_cell.angle_gamma   90.00
#
_symmetry.space_group_name_H-M   'P 1'
#
loop_
_entity.id
_entity.type
_entity.pdbx_description
1 polymer ?
#
loop_
_entity_poly.entity_id
_entity_poly.type
_entity_poly.pdbx_seq_one_letter_code
_entity_poly.pdbx_strand_id
1 'polypeptide(L)'
;EGEQTASREPIEPVLLPAGLLSSGASAQPSETGARYDYHLRAVHFVPGEVARVTDYQRIRAQDAERVRELSTFSLGFDPTYERIYVNRLRVFDAQGRLVQEGERSSFYVLDPKSDIPTLAKELNV
;
A
#
# COMPACT_ATOMS: atom_id res chain seq x y z
N GLU A 1 -16.75 -19.17 10.16
CA GLU A 1 -17.04 -17.77 9.80
C GLU A 1 -15.79 -16.96 10.05
N GLY A 2 -15.21 -16.36 9.01
CA GLY A 2 -13.86 -15.80 9.03
C GLY A 2 -13.86 -14.40 9.63
N GLU A 3 -13.16 -14.24 10.75
CA GLU A 3 -12.87 -12.95 11.35
C GLU A 3 -12.11 -12.10 10.32
N GLN A 4 -12.74 -11.02 9.84
CA GLN A 4 -12.13 -10.10 8.87
C GLN A 4 -10.93 -9.42 9.53
N THR A 5 -9.73 -9.94 9.29
CA THR A 5 -8.46 -9.49 9.90
C THR A 5 -7.95 -8.16 9.33
N ALA A 6 -8.55 -7.66 8.24
CA ALA A 6 -8.35 -6.31 7.75
C ALA A 6 -9.44 -5.40 8.33
N SER A 7 -9.07 -4.57 9.30
CA SER A 7 -9.99 -3.55 9.80
C SER A 7 -10.06 -2.41 8.79
N ARG A 8 -11.29 -2.01 8.47
CA ARG A 8 -11.59 -0.96 7.49
C ARG A 8 -11.40 0.44 8.07
N GLU A 9 -11.11 0.54 9.36
CA GLU A 9 -10.91 1.82 10.04
C GLU A 9 -9.44 2.24 9.99
N PRO A 10 -9.11 3.42 9.44
CA PRO A 10 -7.75 3.93 9.46
C PRO A 10 -7.18 4.01 10.88
N ILE A 11 -5.88 3.78 10.99
CA ILE A 11 -5.13 4.04 12.23
C ILE A 11 -4.23 5.25 12.05
N GLU A 12 -3.73 5.80 13.16
CA GLU A 12 -2.74 6.86 13.10
C GLU A 12 -1.46 6.36 12.41
N PRO A 13 -1.05 6.96 11.28
CA PRO A 13 0.13 6.52 10.55
C PRO A 13 1.41 6.90 11.30
N VAL A 14 2.45 6.08 11.14
CA VAL A 14 3.80 6.47 11.53
C VAL A 14 4.27 7.56 10.58
N LEU A 15 4.55 8.74 11.10
CA LEU A 15 4.89 9.91 10.29
C LEU A 15 6.29 9.80 9.69
N LEU A 16 6.43 10.26 8.45
CA LEU A 16 7.74 10.48 7.85
C LEU A 16 8.39 11.73 8.45
N PRO A 17 9.73 11.75 8.61
CA PRO A 17 10.45 12.96 8.97
C PRO A 17 10.18 14.12 8.00
N ALA A 18 10.08 15.34 8.53
CA ALA A 18 9.86 16.52 7.71
C ALA A 18 10.96 16.69 6.65
N GLY A 19 10.58 17.07 5.42
CA GLY A 19 11.50 17.31 4.31
C GLY A 19 11.92 16.05 3.53
N LEU A 20 11.61 14.84 4.02
CA LEU A 20 12.00 13.60 3.36
C LEU A 20 11.31 13.42 1.99
N LEU A 21 10.06 13.89 1.86
CA LEU A 21 9.32 13.90 0.60
C LEU A 21 9.69 15.09 -0.32
N SER A 22 10.39 16.10 0.22
CA SER A 22 10.82 17.29 -0.52
C SER A 22 12.12 17.05 -1.26
N SER A 23 12.95 16.11 -0.77
CA SER A 23 14.05 15.54 -1.53
C SER A 23 13.44 14.67 -2.61
N GLY A 24 13.31 15.21 -3.82
CA GLY A 24 12.87 14.48 -5.00
C GLY A 24 13.86 13.35 -5.35
N ALA A 25 13.82 12.26 -4.59
CA ALA A 25 14.51 11.03 -4.88
C ALA A 25 13.91 10.48 -6.16
N SER A 26 14.45 10.95 -7.28
CA SER A 26 14.17 10.45 -8.61
C SER A 26 14.59 8.99 -8.64
N ALA A 27 13.66 8.07 -8.38
CA ALA A 27 13.84 6.69 -8.79
C ALA A 27 14.21 6.71 -10.28
N GLN A 28 15.33 6.09 -10.64
CA GLN A 28 15.72 5.97 -12.04
C GLN A 28 14.56 5.33 -12.80
N PRO A 29 14.27 5.76 -14.05
CA PRO A 29 13.26 5.09 -14.85
C PRO A 29 13.65 3.61 -14.92
N SER A 30 12.83 2.72 -14.37
CA SER A 30 12.95 1.32 -14.77
C SER A 30 12.45 1.27 -16.21
N GLU A 31 13.07 0.44 -17.03
CA GLU A 31 12.69 0.15 -18.42
C GLU A 31 11.29 -0.53 -18.51
N THR A 32 10.51 -0.52 -17.42
CA THR A 32 9.26 -1.24 -17.21
C THR A 32 8.18 -0.31 -16.62
N GLY A 33 7.55 0.49 -17.48
CA GLY A 33 6.13 0.90 -17.45
C GLY A 33 5.55 1.72 -16.28
N ALA A 34 5.84 1.41 -15.02
CA ALA A 34 5.31 2.12 -13.85
C ALA A 34 6.46 2.66 -12.99
N ARG A 35 6.44 3.98 -12.73
CA ARG A 35 7.49 4.64 -11.95
C ARG A 35 6.99 4.89 -10.53
N TYR A 36 7.71 4.38 -9.54
CA TYR A 36 7.57 4.84 -8.16
C TYR A 36 8.21 6.22 -8.05
N ASP A 37 7.41 7.26 -7.86
CA ASP A 37 7.92 8.58 -7.48
C ASP A 37 8.57 8.49 -6.09
N TYR A 38 7.99 7.66 -5.20
CA TYR A 38 8.64 7.19 -3.98
C TYR A 38 7.97 5.89 -3.49
N HIS A 39 8.76 5.10 -2.76
CA HIS A 39 8.30 4.00 -1.92
C HIS A 39 9.11 4.07 -0.62
N LEU A 40 8.46 4.43 0.47
CA LEU A 40 9.08 4.68 1.76
C LEU A 40 8.38 3.88 2.84
N ARG A 41 9.15 3.34 3.78
CA ARG A 41 8.66 2.59 4.93
C ARG A 41 9.02 3.31 6.22
N ALA A 42 8.02 3.79 6.93
CA ALA A 42 8.19 4.38 8.26
C ALA A 42 7.95 3.31 9.33
N VAL A 43 8.88 3.16 10.27
CA VAL A 43 8.83 2.14 11.32
C VAL A 43 8.89 2.79 12.69
N HIS A 44 7.95 2.45 13.56
CA HIS A 44 7.96 2.77 14.98
C HIS A 44 8.02 1.48 15.79
N PHE A 45 9.12 1.29 16.53
CA PHE A 45 9.37 0.09 17.31
C PHE A 45 9.84 0.46 18.72
N VAL A 46 9.13 -0.08 19.71
CA VAL A 46 9.50 -0.04 21.13
C VAL A 46 9.54 -1.48 21.64
N PRO A 47 10.63 -1.93 22.28
CA PRO A 47 10.72 -3.30 22.79
C PRO A 47 9.55 -3.64 23.73
N GLY A 48 8.87 -4.75 23.47
CA GLY A 48 7.72 -5.22 24.25
C GLY A 48 6.37 -4.64 23.79
N GLU A 49 6.35 -3.71 22.84
CA GLU A 49 5.13 -3.18 22.25
C GLU A 49 4.91 -3.71 20.82
N VAL A 50 3.68 -3.56 20.32
CA VAL A 50 3.35 -3.86 18.93
C VAL A 50 4.06 -2.85 18.02
N ALA A 51 4.89 -3.36 17.10
CA ALA A 51 5.53 -2.54 16.08
C ALA A 51 4.47 -1.93 15.15
N ARG A 52 4.65 -0.66 14.78
CA ARG A 52 3.81 0.01 13.77
C ARG A 52 4.65 0.33 12.55
N VAL A 53 4.12 0.00 11.39
CA VAL A 53 4.75 0.27 10.10
C VAL A 53 3.75 1.02 9.22
N THR A 54 4.23 2.02 8.49
CA THR A 54 3.42 2.70 7.48
C THR A 54 4.22 2.80 6.18
N ASP A 55 3.68 2.18 5.14
CA ASP A 55 4.21 2.27 3.78
C ASP A 55 3.58 3.46 3.05
N TYR A 56 4.43 4.36 2.56
CA TYR A 56 4.05 5.51 1.75
C TYR A 56 4.51 5.26 0.32
N GLN A 57 3.56 5.23 -0.61
CA GLN A 57 3.84 4.95 -2.01
C GLN A 57 3.16 5.98 -2.90
N ARG A 58 3.86 6.40 -3.96
CA ARG A 58 3.30 7.18 -5.06
C ARG A 58 3.78 6.57 -6.36
N ILE A 59 2.82 6.05 -7.12
CA ILE A 59 3.07 5.33 -8.35
C ILE A 59 2.52 6.17 -9.50
N ARG A 60 3.31 6.30 -10.56
CA ARG A 60 2.93 6.94 -11.81
C ARG A 60 2.82 5.89 -12.90
N ALA A 61 1.61 5.64 -13.36
CA ALA A 61 1.35 4.85 -14.56
C ALA A 61 1.68 5.70 -15.81
N GLN A 62 2.51 5.19 -16.71
CA GLN A 62 2.93 5.93 -17.91
C GLN A 62 2.04 5.65 -19.13
N ASP A 63 1.31 4.53 -19.12
CA ASP A 63 0.46 4.09 -20.22
C ASP A 63 -0.79 3.33 -19.72
N ALA A 64 -1.69 2.99 -20.66
CA ALA A 64 -2.95 2.31 -20.36
C ALA A 64 -2.78 0.85 -19.89
N GLU A 65 -1.69 0.18 -20.27
CA GLU A 65 -1.41 -1.18 -19.81
C GLU A 65 -1.11 -1.17 -18.31
N ARG A 66 -0.34 -0.18 -17.85
CA ARG A 66 0.04 -0.04 -16.44
C ARG A 66 -1.09 0.48 -15.57
N VAL A 67 -2.00 1.28 -16.13
CA VAL A 67 -3.27 1.59 -15.46
C VAL A 67 -4.07 0.31 -15.20
N ARG A 68 -4.06 -0.66 -16.12
CA ARG A 68 -4.74 -1.96 -15.90
C ARG A 68 -4.03 -2.81 -14.87
N GLU A 69 -2.70 -2.87 -14.88
CA GLU A 69 -1.96 -3.61 -13.86
C GLU A 69 -2.14 -3.03 -12.45
N LEU A 70 -2.18 -1.70 -12.34
CA LEU A 70 -2.43 -0.98 -11.09
C LEU A 70 -3.92 -0.83 -10.76
N SER A 71 -4.80 -1.53 -11.48
CA SER A 71 -6.23 -1.57 -11.18
C SER A 71 -6.55 -2.35 -9.91
N THR A 72 -5.63 -3.18 -9.45
CA THR A 72 -5.67 -3.84 -8.15
C THR A 72 -4.29 -3.77 -7.54
N PHE A 73 -4.20 -3.32 -6.30
CA PHE A 73 -2.95 -3.25 -5.57
C PHE A 73 -2.97 -4.23 -4.40
N SER A 74 -2.03 -5.17 -4.39
CA SER A 74 -2.00 -6.27 -3.42
C SER A 74 -0.92 -6.04 -2.36
N LEU A 75 -1.29 -6.18 -1.10
CA LEU A 75 -0.41 -6.05 0.06
C LEU A 75 -0.43 -7.33 0.89
N GLY A 76 0.70 -8.03 0.94
CA GLY A 76 0.86 -9.23 1.76
C GLY A 76 1.00 -8.91 3.25
N PHE A 77 0.39 -9.73 4.11
CA PHE A 77 0.58 -9.69 5.57
C PHE A 77 0.36 -11.08 6.19
N ASP A 78 0.94 -11.34 7.36
CA ASP A 78 0.65 -12.55 8.14
C ASP A 78 -0.47 -12.25 9.17
N PRO A 79 -1.71 -12.72 8.97
CA PRO A 79 -2.83 -12.42 9.87
C PRO A 79 -2.65 -12.97 11.28
N THR A 80 -1.69 -13.89 11.49
CA THR A 80 -1.37 -14.45 12.80
C THR A 80 -0.65 -13.41 13.69
N TYR A 81 0.17 -12.56 13.08
CA TYR A 81 1.05 -11.62 13.79
C TYR A 81 0.80 -10.15 13.42
N GLU A 82 0.15 -9.90 12.30
CA GLU A 82 -0.01 -8.58 11.70
C GLU A 82 -1.49 -8.24 11.49
N ARG A 83 -1.76 -6.95 11.53
CA ARG A 83 -3.03 -6.36 11.09
C ARG A 83 -2.71 -5.27 10.10
N ILE A 84 -3.42 -5.28 8.98
CA ILE A 84 -3.23 -4.32 7.90
C ILE A 84 -4.39 -3.33 7.84
N TYR A 85 -4.07 -2.06 7.57
CA TYR A 85 -5.01 -0.95 7.54
C TYR A 85 -4.70 -0.03 6.36
N VAL A 86 -5.73 0.38 5.62
CA VAL A 86 -5.57 1.33 4.51
C VAL A 86 -5.92 2.73 4.98
N ASN A 87 -4.89 3.50 5.32
CA ASN A 87 -5.09 4.86 5.82
C ASN A 87 -5.60 5.80 4.71
N ARG A 88 -5.03 5.70 3.51
CA ARG A 88 -5.38 6.55 2.37
C ARG A 88 -4.99 5.90 1.04
N LEU A 89 -5.93 5.86 0.11
CA LEU A 89 -5.70 5.55 -1.31
C LEU A 89 -6.33 6.65 -2.15
N ARG A 90 -5.57 7.24 -3.08
CA ARG A 90 -6.02 8.34 -3.94
C ARG A 90 -5.47 8.17 -5.34
N VAL A 91 -6.33 8.36 -6.33
CA VAL A 91 -5.99 8.33 -7.75
C VAL A 91 -6.10 9.74 -8.29
N PHE A 92 -5.07 10.18 -9.00
CA PHE A 92 -4.98 11.51 -9.59
C PHE A 92 -4.88 11.41 -11.12
N ASP A 93 -5.39 12.41 -11.82
CA ASP A 93 -5.16 12.55 -13.26
C ASP A 93 -3.77 13.10 -13.58
N ALA A 94 -3.45 13.23 -14.88
CA ALA A 94 -2.18 13.75 -15.35
C ALA A 94 -1.93 15.23 -14.94
N GLN A 95 -2.98 15.98 -14.61
CA GLN A 95 -2.90 17.36 -14.12
C GLN A 95 -2.77 17.42 -12.59
N GLY A 96 -2.73 16.27 -11.91
CA GLY A 96 -2.63 16.17 -10.46
C GLY A 96 -3.96 16.42 -9.74
N ARG A 97 -5.08 16.44 -10.45
CA ARG A 97 -6.41 16.58 -9.84
C ARG A 97 -6.87 15.23 -9.32
N LEU A 98 -7.47 15.23 -8.14
CA LEU A 98 -8.03 14.01 -7.56
C LEU A 98 -9.18 13.51 -8.43
N VAL A 99 -9.08 12.27 -8.91
CA VAL A 99 -10.12 11.58 -9.70
C VAL A 99 -10.96 10.71 -8.79
N GLN A 100 -10.31 9.99 -7.86
CA GLN A 100 -10.98 9.04 -6.99
C GLN A 100 -10.23 8.88 -5.66
N GLU A 101 -10.98 8.68 -4.58
CA GLU A 101 -10.46 8.14 -3.32
C GLU A 101 -10.87 6.68 -3.20
N GLY A 102 -9.99 5.83 -2.66
CA GLY A 102 -10.26 4.41 -2.49
C GLY A 102 -11.46 4.16 -1.58
N GLU A 103 -12.41 3.36 -2.05
CA GLU A 103 -13.60 3.03 -1.29
C GLU A 103 -13.32 1.82 -0.40
N ARG A 104 -13.32 2.00 0.92
CA ARG A 104 -12.89 0.93 1.85
C ARG A 104 -13.78 -0.30 1.84
N SER A 105 -15.03 -0.16 1.40
CA SER A 105 -15.98 -1.26 1.22
C SER A 105 -15.56 -2.21 0.09
N SER A 106 -14.75 -1.75 -0.87
CA SER A 106 -14.28 -2.54 -2.00
C SER A 106 -12.97 -3.28 -1.72
N PHE A 107 -12.37 -3.09 -0.54
CA PHE A 107 -11.14 -3.79 -0.15
C PHE A 107 -11.47 -5.19 0.36
N TYR A 108 -10.70 -6.19 -0.06
CA TYR A 108 -10.93 -7.59 0.30
C TYR A 108 -9.62 -8.35 0.49
N VAL A 109 -9.68 -9.38 1.33
CA VAL A 109 -8.52 -10.23 1.65
C VAL A 109 -8.65 -11.56 0.91
N LEU A 110 -7.58 -11.98 0.25
CA LEU A 110 -7.46 -13.28 -0.40
C LEU A 110 -6.33 -14.11 0.22
N ASP A 111 -6.39 -15.41 0.00
CA ASP A 111 -5.22 -16.28 0.10
C ASP A 111 -4.29 -16.03 -1.11
N PRO A 112 -2.97 -15.90 -0.90
CA PRO A 112 -2.02 -15.75 -1.99
C PRO A 112 -2.10 -16.99 -2.88
N LYS A 113 -1.97 -16.78 -4.19
CA LYS A 113 -1.88 -17.89 -5.16
C LYS A 113 -0.50 -18.53 -5.06
N SER A 114 -0.35 -19.47 -4.13
CA SER A 114 0.87 -20.23 -3.89
C SER A 114 0.54 -21.73 -3.85
N ASP A 115 1.34 -22.54 -4.55
CA ASP A 115 1.26 -24.01 -4.47
C ASP A 115 1.76 -24.54 -3.11
N ILE A 116 2.46 -23.70 -2.35
CA ILE A 116 2.90 -23.98 -0.97
C ILE A 116 1.86 -23.40 -0.01
N PRO A 117 1.33 -24.18 0.94
CA PRO A 117 0.48 -23.66 2.01
C PRO A 117 1.21 -22.56 2.77
N THR A 118 0.71 -21.33 2.70
CA THR A 118 1.22 -20.20 3.48
C THR A 118 0.12 -19.69 4.39
N LEU A 119 0.48 -19.20 5.58
CA LEU A 119 -0.44 -18.46 6.43
C LEU A 119 -0.62 -17.01 5.96
N ALA A 120 0.18 -16.56 5.00
CA ALA A 120 0.11 -15.21 4.46
C ALA A 120 -1.25 -14.95 3.80
N LYS A 121 -1.68 -13.70 3.85
CA LYS A 121 -2.88 -13.19 3.19
C LYS A 121 -2.51 -11.98 2.35
N GLU A 122 -3.28 -11.71 1.32
CA GLU A 122 -3.14 -10.53 0.47
C GLU A 122 -4.36 -9.63 0.62
N LEU A 123 -4.14 -8.38 1.00
CA LEU A 123 -5.15 -7.34 0.92
C LEU A 123 -5.12 -6.71 -0.47
N ASN A 124 -6.24 -6.80 -1.19
CA ASN A 124 -6.44 -6.14 -2.46
C ASN A 124 -7.22 -4.85 -2.27
N VAL A 125 -6.66 -3.76 -2.81
CA VAL A 125 -7.24 -2.40 -2.80
C VAL A 125 -7.39 -1.81 -4.19
#